data_AF-A0A2U3NS98-F1
#
_entry.id   AF-A0A2U3NS98-F1
#
_cell.length_a   1.000
_cell.length_b   1.000
_cell.length_c   1.000
_cell.angle_alpha   90.00
_cell.angle_beta   90.00
_cell.angle_gamma   90.00
#
_symmetry.space_group_name_H-M   'P 1'
#
loop_
_entity.id
_entity.type
_entity.pdbx_description
1 polymer ?
#
loop_
_entity_poly.entity_id
_entity_poly.type
_entity_poly.pdbx_seq_one_letter_code
_entity_poly.pdbx_strand_id
1 'polypeptide(L)' 'MSIAKKLAHKAEAAKGATKKVFGRATGNTRLRTEGRADQAKGNAKQAGAKVKDVFKH' A
#
# COMPACT_ATOMS: atom_id res chain seq x y z
N MET A 1 11.07 -12.81 26.10
CA MET A 1 10.50 -12.37 24.80
C MET A 1 11.64 -12.07 23.84
N SER A 2 11.91 -12.99 22.92
CA SER A 2 13.21 -13.17 22.27
C SER A 2 13.67 -12.02 21.36
N ILE A 3 14.97 -11.71 21.45
CA ILE A 3 15.72 -10.78 20.59
C ILE A 3 15.48 -11.08 19.10
N ALA A 4 15.28 -12.36 18.75
CA ALA A 4 14.88 -12.81 17.42
C ALA A 4 13.59 -12.11 16.89
N LYS A 5 12.60 -11.81 17.74
CA LYS A 5 11.38 -11.10 17.33
C LYS A 5 11.63 -9.62 17.06
N LYS A 6 12.53 -8.98 17.84
CA LYS A 6 12.98 -7.59 17.58
C LYS A 6 13.82 -7.50 16.30
N LEU A 7 14.67 -8.50 16.05
CA LEU A 7 15.50 -8.58 14.86
C LEU A 7 14.65 -8.86 13.62
N ALA A 8 13.68 -9.78 13.69
CA ALA A 8 12.72 -10.05 12.63
C ALA A 8 11.90 -8.81 12.27
N HIS A 9 11.42 -8.05 13.27
CA HIS A 9 10.70 -6.80 13.03
C HIS A 9 11.58 -5.73 12.35
N LYS A 10 12.84 -5.59 12.78
CA LYS A 10 13.79 -4.67 12.13
C LYS A 10 14.20 -5.14 10.74
N ALA A 11 14.31 -6.45 10.51
CA ALA A 11 14.63 -7.04 9.21
C ALA A 11 13.47 -6.88 8.22
N GLU A 12 12.22 -7.01 8.66
CA GLU A 12 11.04 -6.70 7.85
C GLU A 12 10.94 -5.21 7.55
N ALA A 13 11.21 -4.34 8.53
CA ALA A 13 11.26 -2.90 8.30
C ALA A 13 12.37 -2.51 7.30
N ALA A 14 13.55 -3.12 7.42
CA ALA A 14 14.65 -2.93 6.49
C ALA A 14 14.32 -3.47 5.09
N LYS A 15 13.76 -4.68 4.97
CA LYS A 15 13.28 -5.22 3.68
C LYS A 15 12.23 -4.32 3.05
N GLY A 16 11.28 -3.80 3.83
CA GLY A 16 10.25 -2.89 3.38
C GLY A 16 10.83 -1.57 2.87
N ALA A 17 11.76 -0.98 3.62
CA ALA A 17 12.49 0.22 3.21
C ALA A 17 13.30 -0.02 1.93
N THR A 18 14.02 -1.14 1.83
CA THR A 18 14.74 -1.55 0.62
C THR A 18 13.79 -1.71 -0.55
N LYS A 19 12.64 -2.39 -0.40
CA LYS A 19 11.63 -2.54 -1.48
C LYS A 19 11.05 -1.20 -1.92
N LYS A 20 10.87 -0.26 -1.00
CA LYS A 20 10.40 1.10 -1.29
C LYS A 20 11.45 1.90 -2.06
N VAL A 21 12.70 1.87 -1.61
CA VAL A 21 13.82 2.56 -2.25
C VAL A 21 14.08 1.94 -3.62
N PHE A 22 14.15 0.61 -3.71
CA PHE A 22 14.36 -0.11 -4.95
C PHE A 22 13.18 0.08 -5.91
N GLY A 23 11.93 0.00 -5.45
CA GLY A 23 10.76 0.29 -6.29
C GLY A 23 10.71 1.73 -6.80
N ARG A 24 11.24 2.69 -6.03
CA ARG A 24 11.34 4.11 -6.42
C ARG A 24 12.55 4.38 -7.32
N ALA A 25 13.67 3.69 -7.12
CA ALA A 25 14.92 3.83 -7.87
C ALA A 25 14.92 3.04 -9.20
N THR A 26 14.30 1.86 -9.24
CA THR A 26 14.10 1.07 -10.46
C THR A 26 13.11 1.73 -11.43
N GLY A 27 12.49 2.85 -11.06
CA GLY A 27 11.75 3.70 -12.00
C GLY A 27 10.68 2.94 -12.78
N ASN A 28 10.03 1.96 -12.15
CA ASN A 28 9.05 1.13 -12.83
C ASN A 28 7.75 1.93 -12.95
N THR A 29 7.64 2.76 -13.98
CA THR A 29 6.44 3.51 -14.37
C THR A 29 5.20 2.63 -14.31
N ARG A 30 5.34 1.32 -14.58
CA ARG A 30 4.27 0.33 -14.44
C ARG A 30 3.71 0.22 -13.00
N LEU A 31 4.57 0.13 -11.97
CA LEU A 31 4.14 0.07 -10.56
C LEU A 31 3.52 1.38 -10.07
N ARG A 32 4.01 2.53 -10.56
CA ARG A 32 3.44 3.84 -10.22
C ARG A 32 2.08 4.06 -10.90
N THR A 33 1.92 3.58 -12.12
CA THR A 33 0.66 3.63 -12.87
C THR A 33 -0.37 2.64 -12.31
N GLU A 34 0.03 1.41 -12.00
CA GLU A 34 -0.84 0.43 -11.32
C GLU A 34 -1.24 0.94 -9.93
N GLY A 35 -0.31 1.48 -9.14
CA GLY A 35 -0.62 2.04 -7.83
C GLY A 35 -1.58 3.23 -7.87
N ARG A 36 -1.48 4.10 -8.89
CA ARG A 36 -2.46 5.18 -9.11
C ARG A 36 -3.82 4.65 -9.57
N ALA A 37 -3.85 3.67 -10.46
CA ALA A 37 -5.10 3.06 -10.92
C ALA A 37 -5.83 2.33 -9.77
N ASP A 38 -5.08 1.65 -8.89
CA ASP A 38 -5.62 0.96 -7.73
C ASP A 38 -6.13 1.95 -6.66
N GLN A 39 -5.38 3.04 -6.41
CA GLN A 39 -5.86 4.15 -5.58
C GLN A 39 -7.16 4.76 -6.12
N ALA A 40 -7.24 5.02 -7.43
CA ALA A 40 -8.43 5.58 -8.04
C ALA A 40 -9.64 4.63 -7.93
N LYS A 41 -9.44 3.33 -8.18
CA LYS A 41 -10.48 2.31 -8.00
C LYS A 41 -10.93 2.21 -6.55
N GLY A 42 -10.01 2.21 -5.60
CA GLY A 42 -10.31 2.16 -4.17
C GLY A 42 -11.13 3.37 -3.73
N ASN A 43 -10.73 4.57 -4.15
CA ASN A 43 -11.43 5.81 -3.81
C ASN A 43 -12.83 5.86 -4.45
N ALA A 44 -12.97 5.41 -5.70
CA ALA A 44 -14.27 5.29 -6.37
C ALA A 44 -15.19 4.28 -5.68
N LYS A 45 -14.64 3.14 -5.23
CA LYS A 45 -15.40 2.13 -4.47
C LYS A 45 -15.87 2.66 -3.13
N GLN A 46 -15.00 3.35 -2.39
CA GLN A 46 -15.37 3.96 -1.12
C GLN A 46 -16.40 5.07 -1.29
N ALA A 47 -16.24 5.95 -2.29
CA ALA A 47 -17.22 6.99 -2.58
C ALA A 47 -18.57 6.39 -2.99
N GLY A 48 -18.57 5.40 -3.87
CA GLY A 48 -19.79 4.69 -4.28
C GLY A 48 -20.46 3.94 -3.12
N ALA A 49 -19.67 3.31 -2.25
CA ALA A 49 -20.19 2.67 -1.04
C ALA A 49 -20.81 3.69 -0.09
N LYS A 50 -20.14 4.82 0.17
CA LYS A 50 -20.68 5.91 1.00
C LYS A 50 -21.97 6.48 0.45
N VAL A 51 -22.03 6.75 -0.85
CA VAL A 51 -23.26 7.22 -1.51
C VAL A 51 -24.36 6.17 -1.35
N LYS A 52 -24.06 4.90 -1.63
CA LYS A 52 -25.06 3.82 -1.52
C LYS A 52 -25.56 3.63 -0.09
N ASP A 53 -24.71 3.82 0.92
CA ASP A 53 -25.08 3.75 2.34
C ASP A 53 -26.00 4.91 2.74
N VAL A 54 -25.69 6.13 2.29
CA VAL A 54 -26.52 7.33 2.52
C VAL A 54 -27.88 7.22 1.82
N PHE A 55 -27.94 6.63 0.62
CA PHE A 55 -29.19 6.41 -0.12
C PHE A 55 -29.98 5.18 0.36
N LYS A 56 -29.42 4.35 1.25
CA LYS A 56 -30.12 3.20 1.84
C LYS A 56 -30.81 3.54 3.17
N HIS A 57 -30.74 4.80 3.61
CA HIS A 57 -31.53 5.34 4.72
C HIS A 57 -32.75 6.08 4.19
#